data_AF-E2AZ69-F1
#
_entry.id   AF-E2AZ69-F1
#
_cell.length_a   1.000
_cell.length_b   1.000
_cell.length_c   1.000
_cell.angle_alpha   90.00
_cell.angle_beta   90.00
_cell.angle_gamma   90.00
#
_symmetry.space_group_name_H-M   'P 1'
#
loop_
_entity.id
_entity.type
_entity.pdbx_description
1 polymer ?
#
loop_
_entity_poly.entity_id
_entity_poly.type
_entity_poly.pdbx_seq_one_letter_code
_entity_poly.pdbx_strand_id
1 'polypeptide(L)'
;MCDNITCIQLCCPFGNRLVNGKCIPEQGYFVFLRNMYGYINDSFQTESEKVDDAFLFVVHDPCQKTGHYLMNPYLIQNKFLINGSLYLPDYNTIVEPTSYCLAVVDYNIFAVNVCFEIMKKIISKTTNNNKDIIYPI
;
A
#
# COMPACT_ATOMS: atom_id res chain seq x y z
N MET A 1 3.97 -12.44 16.14
CA MET A 1 5.29 -11.87 15.83
C MET A 1 5.14 -10.68 14.89
N CYS A 2 4.37 -9.68 15.32
CA CYS A 2 4.41 -8.28 14.87
C CYS A 2 4.13 -7.35 16.07
N ASP A 3 4.25 -7.87 17.30
CA ASP A 3 3.66 -7.27 18.49
C ASP A 3 4.41 -6.01 18.96
N ASN A 4 5.58 -5.70 18.38
CA ASN A 4 6.37 -4.49 18.65
C ASN A 4 7.17 -3.96 17.43
N ILE A 5 6.95 -4.51 16.22
CA ILE A 5 7.70 -4.13 15.02
C ILE A 5 6.70 -3.78 13.93
N THR A 6 6.91 -2.66 13.23
CA THR A 6 6.10 -2.27 12.07
C THR A 6 6.21 -3.35 10.99
N CYS A 7 5.08 -4.00 10.71
CA CYS A 7 4.97 -4.99 9.65
C CYS A 7 4.11 -4.45 8.50
N ILE A 8 4.54 -4.66 7.26
CA ILE A 8 3.68 -4.49 6.08
C ILE A 8 3.01 -5.84 5.77
N GLN A 9 1.71 -5.78 5.49
CA GLN A 9 0.92 -6.97 5.21
C GLN A 9 1.06 -7.40 3.75
N LEU A 10 1.22 -8.71 3.51
CA LEU A 10 1.12 -9.33 2.20
C LEU A 10 -0.24 -10.01 2.05
N CYS A 11 -0.91 -9.79 0.91
CA CYS A 11 -2.17 -10.46 0.62
C CYS A 11 -1.98 -11.96 0.36
N CYS A 12 -0.80 -12.32 -0.18
CA CYS A 12 -0.47 -13.69 -0.53
C CYS A 12 0.92 -14.09 0.01
N PRO A 13 1.14 -15.39 0.28
CA PRO A 13 2.48 -15.87 0.60
C PRO A 13 3.47 -15.59 -0.54
N PHE A 14 4.76 -15.46 -0.22
CA PHE A 14 5.82 -15.34 -1.22
C PHE A 14 5.72 -16.46 -2.27
N GLY A 15 5.99 -16.11 -3.54
CA GLY A 15 5.84 -17.03 -4.68
C GLY A 15 4.39 -17.24 -5.14
N ASN A 16 3.43 -16.47 -4.60
CA ASN A 16 2.05 -16.49 -5.06
C ASN A 16 1.65 -15.11 -5.59
N ARG A 17 0.84 -15.12 -6.64
CA ARG A 17 0.25 -13.93 -7.25
C ARG A 17 -1.20 -13.79 -6.81
N LEU A 18 -1.64 -12.55 -6.58
CA LEU A 18 -3.05 -12.27 -6.32
C LEU A 18 -3.80 -12.14 -7.65
N VAL A 19 -4.75 -13.03 -7.89
CA VAL A 19 -5.62 -13.04 -9.09
C VAL A 19 -7.07 -13.15 -8.63
N ASN A 20 -7.88 -12.14 -8.92
CA ASN A 20 -9.30 -12.09 -8.53
C ASN A 20 -9.54 -12.41 -7.04
N GLY A 21 -8.70 -11.84 -6.16
CA GLY A 21 -8.79 -12.04 -4.70
C GLY A 21 -8.30 -13.40 -4.22
N LYS A 22 -7.69 -14.23 -5.10
CA LYS A 22 -7.15 -15.54 -4.75
C LYS A 22 -5.66 -15.59 -4.97
N CYS A 23 -4.94 -16.24 -4.08
CA CYS A 23 -3.52 -16.50 -4.23
C CYS A 23 -3.31 -17.72 -5.13
N ILE A 24 -2.65 -17.51 -6.26
CA ILE A 24 -2.28 -18.58 -7.20
C ILE A 24 -0.75 -18.76 -7.14
N PRO A 25 -0.25 -19.99 -6.97
CA PRO A 25 1.18 -20.26 -7.02
C PRO A 25 1.76 -19.88 -8.38
N GLU A 26 2.89 -19.18 -8.39
CA GLU A 26 3.62 -18.81 -9.61
C GLU A 26 5.06 -19.32 -9.51
N GLN A 27 5.61 -19.85 -10.61
CA GLN A 27 6.99 -20.36 -10.63
C GLN A 27 7.99 -19.19 -10.63
N GLY A 28 8.27 -18.75 -9.40
CA GLY A 28 9.38 -17.96 -8.87
C GLY A 28 10.32 -17.19 -9.81
N TYR A 29 10.16 -15.86 -9.81
CA TYR A 29 11.30 -14.97 -9.66
C TYR A 29 11.22 -14.30 -8.28
N PHE A 30 12.35 -14.24 -7.57
CA PHE A 30 12.47 -13.44 -6.34
C PHE A 30 12.36 -11.96 -6.73
N VAL A 31 11.23 -11.34 -6.44
CA VAL A 31 11.07 -9.90 -6.62
C VAL A 31 11.70 -9.21 -5.42
N PHE A 32 12.90 -8.67 -5.62
CA PHE A 32 13.54 -7.80 -4.65
C PHE A 32 12.78 -6.47 -4.60
N LEU A 33 12.19 -6.14 -3.44
CA LEU A 33 11.54 -4.85 -3.17
C LEU A 33 12.52 -3.67 -3.09
N ARG A 34 13.64 -3.72 -3.82
CA ARG A 34 14.79 -2.84 -3.59
C ARG A 34 14.55 -1.37 -3.97
N ASN A 35 13.46 -1.04 -4.66
CA ASN A 35 13.33 0.29 -5.27
C ASN A 35 11.91 0.89 -5.23
N MET A 36 10.97 0.32 -4.48
CA MET A 36 9.58 0.69 -4.75
C MET A 36 9.11 2.02 -4.17
N TYR A 37 9.69 2.56 -3.09
CA TYR A 37 9.05 3.69 -2.43
C TYR A 37 10.04 4.72 -1.86
N GLY A 38 9.87 5.98 -2.26
CA GLY A 38 10.51 7.12 -1.63
C GLY A 38 9.90 7.35 -0.25
N TYR A 39 10.71 7.20 0.79
CA TYR A 39 10.36 7.53 2.17
C TYR A 39 10.19 9.04 2.33
N ILE A 40 9.13 9.48 3.01
CA ILE A 40 9.09 10.86 3.53
C ILE A 40 9.60 10.80 4.96
N ASN A 41 10.82 11.29 5.16
CA ASN A 41 11.27 11.66 6.48
C ASN A 41 10.75 13.08 6.72
N ASP A 42 9.69 13.23 7.51
CA ASP A 42 9.36 14.54 8.04
C ASP A 42 10.48 14.91 9.02
N SER A 43 11.28 15.91 8.62
CA SER A 43 12.33 16.58 9.38
C SER A 43 13.79 16.17 9.06
N PHE A 44 14.52 17.17 8.55
CA PHE A 44 15.95 17.48 8.62
C PHE A 44 17.03 16.53 8.05
N GLN A 45 17.90 17.16 7.26
CA GLN A 45 19.20 16.69 6.81
C GLN A 45 20.07 16.26 8.00
N THR A 46 20.61 15.04 7.94
CA THR A 46 22.03 14.75 8.19
C THR A 46 22.39 13.44 7.50
N GLU A 47 23.48 13.46 6.74
CA GLU A 47 24.14 12.25 6.26
C GLU A 47 24.48 11.32 7.43
N SER A 48 24.36 10.00 7.22
CA SER A 48 24.41 8.90 8.20
C SER A 48 23.18 8.90 9.13
N GLU A 49 22.23 7.98 8.99
CA GLU A 49 22.42 6.55 9.22
C GLU A 49 21.75 5.71 8.11
N LYS A 50 22.53 4.78 7.55
CA LYS A 50 21.98 3.62 6.83
C LYS A 50 21.23 2.78 7.85
N VAL A 51 19.98 3.12 8.13
CA VAL A 51 19.13 2.20 8.84
C VAL A 51 18.63 1.22 7.80
N ASP A 52 19.05 -0.02 7.95
CA ASP A 52 18.44 -1.20 7.33
C ASP A 52 16.98 -1.34 7.81
N ASP A 53 16.14 -0.32 7.58
CA ASP A 53 14.71 -0.27 7.88
C ASP A 53 13.94 -1.11 6.85
N ALA A 54 14.34 -2.37 6.73
CA ALA A 54 13.58 -3.37 6.03
C ALA A 54 12.29 -3.61 6.83
N PHE A 55 11.15 -3.17 6.29
CA PHE A 55 9.86 -3.57 6.82
C PHE A 55 9.81 -5.11 6.90
N LEU A 56 9.35 -5.61 8.04
CA LEU A 56 9.00 -7.02 8.13
C LEU A 56 7.70 -7.23 7.36
N PHE A 57 7.64 -8.34 6.62
CA PHE A 57 6.44 -8.73 5.90
C PHE A 57 5.72 -9.86 6.63
N VAL A 58 4.42 -9.70 6.79
CA VAL A 58 3.55 -10.74 7.36
C VAL A 58 2.46 -11.10 6.37
N VAL A 59 2.21 -12.39 6.18
CA VAL A 59 1.11 -12.83 5.32
C VAL A 59 -0.20 -12.73 6.10
N HIS A 60 -0.99 -11.72 5.76
CA HIS A 60 -2.30 -11.48 6.33
C HIS A 60 -3.08 -10.63 5.33
N ASP A 61 -4.20 -11.14 4.81
CA ASP A 61 -5.04 -10.39 3.88
C ASP A 61 -6.17 -9.67 4.63
N PRO A 62 -6.05 -8.35 4.89
CA PRO A 62 -7.10 -7.59 5.57
C PRO A 62 -8.37 -7.44 4.73
N CYS A 63 -8.28 -7.65 3.41
CA CYS A 63 -9.34 -7.36 2.47
C CYS A 63 -10.15 -8.59 2.06
N GLN A 64 -9.89 -9.77 2.67
CA GLN A 64 -10.53 -11.04 2.32
C GLN A 64 -12.07 -10.98 2.27
N LYS A 65 -12.70 -10.16 3.12
CA LYS A 65 -14.16 -10.01 3.19
C LYS A 65 -14.72 -8.97 2.22
N THR A 66 -13.96 -7.92 1.95
CA THR A 66 -14.44 -6.71 1.25
C THR A 66 -13.99 -6.66 -0.21
N GLY A 67 -12.95 -7.43 -0.55
CA GLY A 67 -12.28 -7.40 -1.84
C GLY A 67 -11.19 -6.34 -1.92
N HIS A 68 -10.39 -6.45 -2.99
CA HIS A 68 -9.19 -5.65 -3.20
C HIS A 68 -9.44 -4.59 -4.26
N TYR A 69 -9.04 -3.36 -3.97
CA TYR A 69 -8.89 -2.30 -4.95
C TYR A 69 -7.41 -2.21 -5.34
N LEU A 70 -7.09 -2.63 -6.56
CA LEU A 70 -5.73 -2.60 -7.09
C LEU A 70 -5.32 -1.16 -7.41
N MET A 71 -4.32 -0.65 -6.68
CA MET A 71 -3.69 0.62 -7.01
C MET A 71 -2.80 0.43 -8.22
N ASN A 72 -2.93 1.30 -9.23
CA ASN A 72 -2.09 1.24 -10.42
C ASN A 72 -0.62 1.49 -10.03
N PRO A 73 0.27 0.48 -10.16
CA PRO A 73 1.65 0.61 -9.70
C PRO A 73 2.49 1.58 -10.54
N TYR A 74 2.02 1.96 -11.73
CA TYR A 74 2.74 2.86 -12.64
C TYR A 74 2.32 4.32 -12.56
N LEU A 75 1.12 4.60 -12.03
CA LEU A 75 0.56 5.95 -12.03
C LEU A 75 0.64 6.63 -10.67
N ILE A 76 0.67 5.84 -9.58
CA ILE A 76 0.42 6.38 -8.25
C ILE A 76 1.71 6.35 -7.43
N GLN A 77 2.21 7.53 -7.08
CA GLN A 77 3.37 7.71 -6.19
C GLN A 77 2.95 7.52 -4.72
N ASN A 78 2.39 6.36 -4.39
CA ASN A 78 2.06 6.01 -3.01
C ASN A 78 3.32 6.03 -2.15
N LYS A 79 3.21 6.48 -0.91
CA LYS A 79 4.35 6.58 0.00
C LYS A 79 4.07 5.83 1.28
N PHE A 80 5.05 5.04 1.74
CA PHE A 80 4.97 4.34 3.00
C PHE A 80 5.56 5.22 4.09
N LEU A 81 4.84 5.32 5.20
CA LEU A 81 5.29 5.99 6.40
C LEU A 81 6.01 4.97 7.31
N ILE A 82 6.85 5.46 8.23
CA ILE A 82 7.65 4.60 9.13
C ILE A 82 6.79 3.71 10.06
N ASN A 83 5.56 4.13 10.33
CA ASN A 83 4.57 3.34 11.08
C ASN A 83 3.84 2.30 10.20
N GLY A 84 4.24 2.16 8.94
CA GLY A 84 3.66 1.23 7.96
C GLY A 84 2.37 1.75 7.34
N SER A 85 1.88 2.94 7.70
CA SER A 85 0.72 3.51 7.05
C SER A 85 1.06 3.92 5.60
N LEU A 86 0.05 3.94 4.75
CA LEU A 86 0.17 4.28 3.34
C LEU A 86 -0.42 5.66 3.09
N TYR A 87 0.41 6.61 2.65
CA TYR A 87 -0.05 7.90 2.16
C TYR A 87 -0.43 7.82 0.67
N LEU A 88 -1.65 8.25 0.37
CA LEU A 88 -2.22 8.37 -0.96
C LEU A 88 -2.29 9.85 -1.37
N PRO A 89 -1.32 10.37 -2.16
CA PRO A 89 -1.25 11.79 -2.49
C PRO A 89 -2.49 12.30 -3.23
N ASP A 90 -3.01 11.53 -4.19
CA ASP A 90 -4.16 11.91 -5.03
C ASP A 90 -5.45 12.16 -4.24
N TYR A 91 -5.54 11.53 -3.07
CA TYR A 91 -6.69 11.67 -2.17
C TYR A 91 -6.35 12.46 -0.89
N ASN A 92 -5.11 12.91 -0.76
CA ASN A 92 -4.56 13.54 0.45
C ASN A 92 -5.00 12.79 1.74
N THR A 93 -4.82 11.46 1.74
CA THR A 93 -5.35 10.58 2.80
C THR A 93 -4.31 9.54 3.20
N ILE A 94 -4.30 9.20 4.48
CA ILE A 94 -3.48 8.13 5.05
C ILE A 94 -4.37 6.89 5.27
N VAL A 95 -3.87 5.73 4.87
CA VAL A 95 -4.52 4.42 5.04
C VAL A 95 -3.73 3.61 6.07
N GLU A 96 -4.45 3.05 7.04
CA GLU A 96 -3.87 2.22 8.09
C GLU A 96 -3.23 0.93 7.54
N PRO A 97 -2.16 0.41 8.18
CA PRO A 97 -1.50 -0.84 7.76
C PRO A 97 -2.43 -2.05 7.67
N THR A 98 -3.53 -2.04 8.42
CA THR A 98 -4.56 -3.09 8.47
C THR A 98 -5.65 -2.92 7.42
N SER A 99 -5.53 -1.92 6.54
CA SER A 99 -6.53 -1.57 5.53
C SER A 99 -6.01 -1.75 4.09
N TYR A 100 -4.79 -2.27 3.94
CA TYR A 100 -4.20 -2.60 2.65
C TYR A 100 -3.23 -3.77 2.80
N CYS A 101 -2.88 -4.40 1.69
CA CYS A 101 -1.80 -5.38 1.63
C CYS A 101 -1.04 -5.27 0.30
N LEU A 102 0.19 -5.76 0.29
CA LEU A 102 0.98 -5.89 -0.93
C LEU A 102 0.79 -7.27 -1.54
N ALA A 103 0.70 -7.33 -2.86
CA ALA A 103 0.77 -8.59 -3.57
C ALA A 103 1.51 -8.41 -4.89
N VAL A 104 2.15 -9.49 -5.35
CA VAL A 104 2.59 -9.58 -6.72
C VAL A 104 1.33 -9.63 -7.59
N VAL A 105 1.29 -8.75 -8.59
CA VAL A 105 0.29 -8.71 -9.65
C VAL A 105 0.98 -8.96 -10.99
N ASP A 106 0.46 -8.41 -12.09
CA ASP A 106 1.00 -8.69 -13.42
C ASP A 106 2.48 -8.35 -13.57
N TYR A 107 3.18 -9.15 -14.38
CA TYR A 107 4.60 -8.99 -14.70
C TYR A 107 5.55 -8.90 -13.49
N ASN A 108 5.27 -9.63 -12.40
CA ASN A 108 6.11 -9.67 -11.19
C ASN A 108 6.26 -8.32 -10.47
N ILE A 109 5.28 -7.43 -10.63
CA ILE A 109 5.27 -6.14 -9.96
C ILE A 109 4.49 -6.26 -8.66
N PHE A 110 5.06 -5.81 -7.56
CA PHE A 110 4.29 -5.62 -6.34
C PHE A 110 3.36 -4.43 -6.51
N ALA A 111 2.10 -4.60 -6.15
CA ALA A 111 1.14 -3.52 -6.12
C ALA A 111 0.49 -3.45 -4.74
N VAL A 112 0.10 -2.23 -4.39
CA VAL A 112 -0.74 -1.96 -3.23
C VAL A 112 -2.17 -2.35 -3.56
N ASN A 113 -2.76 -3.16 -2.70
CA ASN A 113 -4.17 -3.51 -2.74
C ASN A 113 -4.84 -2.93 -1.50
N VAL A 114 -5.63 -1.88 -1.67
CA VAL A 114 -6.39 -1.27 -0.56
C VAL A 114 -7.75 -1.96 -0.46
N CYS A 115 -8.27 -2.17 0.73
CA CYS A 115 -9.57 -2.82 0.89
C CYS A 115 -10.69 -1.99 0.25
N PHE A 116 -11.59 -2.66 -0.48
CA PHE A 116 -12.58 -1.98 -1.32
C PHE A 116 -13.47 -1.01 -0.54
N GLU A 117 -13.89 -1.38 0.67
CA GLU A 117 -14.68 -0.49 1.53
C GLU A 117 -13.95 0.78 1.95
N ILE A 118 -12.63 0.69 2.16
CA ILE A 118 -11.80 1.83 2.52
C ILE A 118 -11.67 2.76 1.31
N MET A 119 -11.37 2.23 0.13
CA MET A 119 -11.32 3.03 -1.09
C MET A 119 -12.66 3.67 -1.43
N LYS A 120 -13.77 2.95 -1.25
CA LYS A 120 -15.12 3.50 -1.44
C LYS A 120 -15.36 4.71 -0.53
N LYS A 121 -14.97 4.63 0.74
CA LYS A 121 -15.07 5.75 1.69
C LYS A 121 -14.21 6.94 1.24
N ILE A 122 -12.96 6.69 0.84
CA ILE A 122 -12.03 7.73 0.37
C ILE A 122 -12.61 8.47 -0.85
N ILE A 123 -13.01 7.73 -1.89
CA ILE A 123 -13.57 8.30 -3.13
C ILE A 123 -14.85 9.11 -2.84
N SER A 124 -15.73 8.61 -1.96
CA SER A 124 -16.96 9.32 -1.58
C SER A 124 -16.67 10.65 -0.88
N LYS A 125 -15.65 10.69 -0.01
CA LYS A 125 -15.23 11.90 0.70
C LYS A 125 -14.64 12.93 -0.27
N THR A 126 -13.75 12.50 -1.16
CA THR A 126 -13.15 13.38 -2.17
C THR A 126 -14.19 13.97 -3.12
N THR A 127 -15.19 13.19 -3.53
CA THR A 127 -16.24 13.65 -4.43
C THR A 127 -17.17 14.67 -3.76
N ASN A 128 -17.49 14.50 -2.48
CA ASN A 128 -18.30 15.47 -1.72
C ASN A 128 -17.54 16.78 -1.52
N ASN A 129 -16.26 16.72 -1.14
CA ASN A 129 -15.43 17.92 -0.98
C ASN A 129 -15.32 18.73 -2.30
N ASN A 130 -15.28 18.06 -3.46
CA ASN A 130 -15.26 18.74 -4.76
C ASN A 130 -16.60 19.41 -5.11
N LYS A 131 -17.73 19.00 -4.49
CA LYS A 131 -19.03 19.69 -4.66
C LYS A 131 -19.14 20.95 -3.79
N ASP A 132 -18.36 21.03 -2.72
CA ASP A 132 -18.32 22.21 -1.83
C ASP A 132 -17.45 23.35 -2.38
N ILE A 133 -16.73 23.12 -3.49
CA ILE A 133 -16.03 24.16 -4.25
C ILE A 133 -17.03 24.77 -5.25
N ILE A 134 -18.01 25.52 -4.73
CA ILE A 134 -18.80 26.44 -5.54
C ILE A 134 -17.90 27.65 -5.81
N TYR A 135 -17.42 27.78 -7.05
CA TYR A 135 -16.81 29.03 -7.49
C TYR A 135 -17.88 30.13 -7.39
N PRO A 136 -17.70 31.17 -6.56
CA PRO A 136 -18.57 32.32 -6.64
C PRO A 136 -18.37 32.94 -8.03
N ILE A 137 -19.48 33.10 -8.75
CA ILE A 137 -19.56 33.81 -10.03
C ILE A 137 -19.31 35.30 -9.78
#